data_AF-G1PAB6-F1
#
_entry.id   AF-G1PAB6-F1
#
_cell.length_a   1.000
_cell.length_b   1.000
_cell.length_c   1.000
_cell.angle_alpha   90.00
_cell.angle_beta   90.00
_cell.angle_gamma   90.00
#
_symmetry.space_group_name_H-M   'P 1'
#
loop_
_entity.id
_entity.type
_entity.pdbx_description
1 polymer ?
#
loop_
_entity_poly.entity_id
_entity_poly.type
_entity_poly.pdbx_seq_one_letter_code
_entity_poly.pdbx_strand_id
1 'polypeptide(L)'
;KPWVPTFLSMDIDGRVIRADSFSKVLSSGLRIGFITGPKPLIERVVLHTQVSTLHPSTFTQLVVSQLLHQWGQEGFLAHIERVIDYYRKQKDALLKAADKWLSGLAEWHAPTAGMFVWIKIKGISDAKKLIEEKAIKKEV
;
A
#
# COMPACT_ATOMS: atom_id res chain seq x y z
N LYS A 1 -19.47 -0.68 1.92
CA LYS A 1 -19.34 -2.16 1.93
C LYS A 1 -18.39 -2.52 3.06
N PRO A 2 -18.63 -3.57 3.86
CA PRO A 2 -17.70 -3.92 4.92
C PRO A 2 -16.35 -4.31 4.33
N TRP A 3 -15.27 -3.90 4.99
CA TRP A 3 -13.90 -4.25 4.63
C TRP A 3 -13.72 -5.76 4.71
N VAL A 4 -12.89 -6.33 3.84
CA VAL A 4 -12.56 -7.76 3.90
C VAL A 4 -11.87 -8.04 5.24
N PRO A 5 -12.30 -9.05 6.01
CA PRO A 5 -11.63 -9.42 7.26
C PRO A 5 -10.14 -9.68 7.06
N THR A 6 -9.35 -9.33 8.06
CA THR A 6 -7.89 -9.55 8.05
C THR A 6 -7.54 -10.84 8.77
N PHE A 7 -6.34 -11.38 8.51
CA PHE A 7 -5.85 -12.52 9.30
C PHE A 7 -5.80 -12.21 10.80
N LEU A 8 -5.44 -10.97 11.17
CA LEU A 8 -5.39 -10.55 12.57
C LEU A 8 -6.78 -10.61 13.24
N SER A 9 -7.86 -10.24 12.52
CA SER A 9 -9.22 -10.34 13.06
C SER A 9 -9.72 -11.78 13.27
N MET A 10 -8.99 -12.77 12.75
CA MET A 10 -9.30 -14.19 12.87
C MET A 10 -8.24 -14.95 13.67
N ASP A 11 -7.28 -14.25 14.29
CA ASP A 11 -6.13 -14.84 14.95
C ASP A 11 -6.46 -15.33 16.37
N ILE A 12 -7.11 -16.49 16.45
CA ILE A 12 -7.43 -17.15 17.73
C ILE A 12 -6.20 -17.78 18.40
N ASP A 13 -5.15 -18.05 17.62
CA ASP A 13 -3.96 -18.78 18.09
C ASP A 13 -2.79 -17.86 18.48
N GLY A 14 -2.90 -16.55 18.21
CA GLY A 14 -1.79 -15.61 18.41
C GLY A 14 -0.60 -15.95 17.53
N ARG A 15 -0.84 -16.16 16.22
CA ARG A 15 0.20 -16.51 15.23
C ARG A 15 0.36 -15.49 14.10
N VAL A 16 -0.40 -14.40 14.13
CA VAL A 16 -0.36 -13.36 13.08
C VAL A 16 0.46 -12.16 13.54
N ILE A 17 1.47 -11.80 12.75
CA ILE A 17 2.14 -10.49 12.83
C ILE A 17 1.61 -9.63 11.69
N ARG A 18 0.95 -8.52 12.04
CA ARG A 18 0.41 -7.54 11.09
C ARG A 18 1.30 -6.30 11.06
N ALA A 19 1.64 -5.84 9.86
CA ALA A 19 2.30 -4.56 9.65
C ALA A 19 1.31 -3.56 9.02
N ASP A 20 1.19 -2.40 9.63
CA ASP A 20 0.39 -1.27 9.16
C ASP A 20 1.29 -0.08 8.84
N SER A 21 0.93 0.73 7.85
CA SER A 21 1.75 1.85 7.41
C SER A 21 0.93 3.07 7.07
N PHE A 22 1.38 4.25 7.51
CA PHE A 22 0.84 5.52 7.06
C PHE A 22 1.37 5.97 5.71
N SER A 23 2.29 5.20 5.09
CA SER A 23 2.99 5.63 3.87
C SER A 23 2.09 5.90 2.67
N LYS A 24 0.92 5.25 2.61
CA LYS A 24 -0.01 5.33 1.47
C LYS A 24 -1.35 5.99 1.83
N VAL A 25 -1.49 6.44 3.08
CA VAL A 25 -2.71 7.09 3.57
C VAL A 25 -2.44 8.48 4.14
N LEU A 26 -1.26 8.75 4.71
CA LEU A 26 -0.86 10.09 5.16
C LEU A 26 0.36 10.59 4.36
N SER A 27 1.52 9.97 4.56
CA SER A 27 2.76 10.36 3.86
C SER A 27 3.84 9.28 4.01
N SER A 28 4.49 8.93 2.90
CA SER A 28 5.64 8.02 2.87
C SER A 28 6.89 8.64 3.49
N GLY A 29 7.03 9.97 3.43
CA GLY A 29 8.20 10.72 3.92
C GLY A 29 8.30 10.80 5.44
N LEU A 30 7.18 10.63 6.16
CA LEU A 30 7.17 10.65 7.63
C LEU A 30 7.83 9.42 8.26
N ARG A 31 7.98 8.34 7.48
CA ARG A 31 8.56 7.05 7.92
C ARG A 31 7.87 6.43 9.14
N ILE A 32 6.55 6.63 9.29
CA ILE A 32 5.77 6.04 10.39
C ILE A 32 4.93 4.84 9.91
N GLY A 33 5.01 3.76 10.66
CA GLY A 33 4.14 2.59 10.62
C GLY A 33 4.14 1.92 11.99
N PHE A 34 3.38 0.84 12.14
CA PHE A 34 3.31 0.08 13.39
C PHE A 34 3.10 -1.40 13.11
N ILE A 35 3.47 -2.23 14.09
CA ILE A 35 3.33 -3.69 14.02
C ILE A 35 2.41 -4.12 15.16
N THR A 36 1.46 -4.99 14.86
CA THR A 36 0.56 -5.62 15.83
C THR A 36 0.75 -7.13 15.77
N GLY A 37 0.89 -7.79 16.92
CA GLY A 37 1.08 -9.24 16.97
C GLY A 37 1.35 -9.77 18.38
N PRO A 38 1.71 -11.05 18.52
CA PRO A 38 1.92 -11.71 19.80
C PRO A 38 3.07 -11.05 20.59
N LYS A 39 2.82 -10.71 21.85
CA LYS A 39 3.75 -9.97 22.71
C LYS A 39 5.19 -10.53 22.70
N PRO A 40 5.44 -11.85 22.84
CA PRO A 40 6.81 -12.37 22.83
C PRO A 40 7.57 -12.11 21.53
N LEU A 41 6.88 -12.03 20.39
CA LEU A 41 7.47 -11.74 19.09
C LEU A 41 7.73 -10.23 18.92
N ILE A 42 6.78 -9.39 19.35
CA ILE A 42 6.93 -7.93 19.32
C ILE A 42 8.08 -7.47 20.21
N GLU A 43 8.28 -8.07 21.39
CA GLU A 43 9.40 -7.76 22.27
C GLU A 43 10.76 -7.98 21.59
N ARG A 44 10.91 -9.01 20.75
CA ARG A 44 12.15 -9.22 19.98
C ARG A 44 12.39 -8.12 18.95
N VAL A 45 11.33 -7.63 18.31
CA VAL A 45 11.42 -6.50 17.36
C VAL A 45 11.80 -5.21 18.09
N VAL A 46 11.25 -4.97 19.27
CA VAL A 46 11.59 -3.80 20.10
C VAL A 46 13.06 -3.85 20.52
N LEU A 47 13.56 -4.99 20.99
CA LEU A 47 14.98 -5.16 21.33
C LEU A 47 15.90 -4.88 20.13
N HIS A 48 15.55 -5.36 18.94
CA HIS A 48 16.31 -5.06 17.72
C HIS A 48 16.24 -3.57 17.35
N THR A 49 15.09 -2.92 17.57
CA THR A 49 14.91 -1.50 17.32
C THR A 49 15.78 -0.66 18.26
N GLN A 50 15.86 -1.03 19.54
CA GLN A 50 16.69 -0.36 20.56
C GLN A 50 18.18 -0.32 20.21
N VAL A 51 18.69 -1.31 19.49
CA VAL A 51 20.12 -1.36 19.09
C VAL A 51 20.38 -0.86 17.67
N SER A 52 19.33 -0.46 16.93
CA SER A 52 19.46 0.02 15.55
C SER A 52 19.03 1.48 15.41
N THR A 53 17.73 1.76 15.48
CA THR A 53 17.17 3.10 15.26
C THR A 53 16.69 3.77 16.54
N LEU A 54 16.72 3.07 17.68
CA LEU A 54 16.15 3.43 18.98
C LEU A 54 14.63 3.56 18.96
N HIS A 55 14.10 4.48 18.15
CA HIS A 55 12.68 4.73 17.95
C HIS A 55 12.42 5.51 16.63
N PRO A 56 11.18 5.56 16.12
CA PRO A 56 10.83 6.45 15.01
C PRO A 56 11.02 7.92 15.40
N SER A 57 11.17 8.83 14.43
CA SER A 57 11.36 10.26 14.73
C SER A 57 10.26 10.81 15.65
N THR A 58 10.65 11.37 16.80
CA THR A 58 9.73 11.94 17.80
C THR A 58 8.87 13.05 17.18
N PHE A 59 9.48 13.89 16.34
CA PHE A 59 8.78 14.98 15.67
C PHE A 59 7.67 14.46 14.75
N THR A 60 7.95 13.47 13.90
CA THR A 60 6.93 12.93 13.00
C THR A 60 5.86 12.15 13.75
N GLN A 61 6.20 11.49 14.85
CA GLN A 61 5.23 10.89 15.77
C GLN A 61 4.29 11.95 16.38
N LEU A 62 4.81 13.10 16.82
CA LEU A 62 3.99 14.19 17.37
C LEU A 62 3.03 14.76 16.32
N VAL A 63 3.50 15.00 15.10
CA VAL A 63 2.65 15.50 14.00
C VAL A 63 1.52 14.51 13.69
N VAL A 64 1.84 13.22 13.53
CA VAL A 64 0.82 12.18 13.26
C VAL A 64 -0.13 12.03 14.44
N SER A 65 0.39 12.03 15.66
CA SER A 65 -0.43 11.90 16.87
C SER A 65 -1.42 13.06 17.00
N GLN A 66 -0.97 14.31 16.90
CA GLN A 66 -1.86 15.48 16.98
C GLN A 66 -2.92 15.47 15.89
N LEU A 67 -2.54 15.12 14.65
CA LEU A 67 -3.49 15.00 13.54
C LEU A 67 -4.58 13.96 13.83
N LEU A 68 -4.18 12.76 14.26
CA LEU A 68 -5.12 11.67 14.54
C LEU A 68 -6.03 12.00 15.73
N HIS A 69 -5.52 12.65 16.78
CA HIS A 69 -6.34 13.09 17.91
C HIS A 69 -7.33 14.19 17.50
N GLN A 70 -6.90 15.14 16.66
CA GLN A 70 -7.76 16.22 16.18
C GLN A 70 -8.86 15.71 15.24
N TRP A 71 -8.56 14.76 14.36
CA TRP A 71 -9.56 14.14 13.48
C TRP A 71 -10.51 13.20 14.23
N GLY A 72 -10.02 12.55 15.29
CA GLY A 72 -10.69 11.41 15.88
C GLY A 72 -10.83 10.25 14.88
N GLN A 73 -11.54 9.20 15.30
CA GLN A 73 -11.77 8.02 14.46
C GLN A 73 -12.58 8.36 13.20
N GLU A 74 -13.64 9.16 13.36
CA GLU A 74 -14.52 9.55 12.24
C GLU A 74 -13.77 10.37 11.19
N GLY A 75 -13.00 11.38 11.60
CA GLY A 75 -12.22 12.21 10.69
C GLY A 75 -11.14 11.40 9.96
N PHE A 76 -10.50 10.46 10.65
CA PHE A 76 -9.55 9.54 10.03
C PHE A 76 -10.23 8.63 8.99
N LEU A 77 -11.37 8.03 9.31
CA LEU A 77 -12.12 7.20 8.36
C LEU A 77 -12.61 8.02 7.15
N ALA A 78 -13.09 9.25 7.38
CA ALA A 78 -13.46 10.15 6.30
C ALA A 78 -12.26 10.50 5.39
N HIS A 79 -11.06 10.63 5.96
CA HIS A 79 -9.83 10.79 5.19
C HIS A 79 -9.50 9.57 4.35
N ILE A 80 -9.61 8.37 4.92
CA ILE A 80 -9.40 7.11 4.19
C ILE A 80 -10.37 6.99 3.01
N GLU A 81 -11.66 7.30 3.17
CA GLU A 81 -12.62 7.28 2.07
C GLU A 81 -12.24 8.26 0.94
N ARG A 82 -11.77 9.48 1.27
CA ARG A 82 -11.27 10.43 0.26
C ARG A 82 -10.08 9.88 -0.52
N VAL A 83 -9.13 9.23 0.18
CA VAL A 83 -7.96 8.60 -0.46
C VAL A 83 -8.39 7.45 -1.36
N ILE A 84 -9.35 6.62 -0.92
CA ILE A 84 -9.88 5.52 -1.72
C ILE A 84 -10.59 6.03 -2.97
N ASP A 85 -11.41 7.08 -2.85
CA ASP A 85 -12.10 7.69 -3.98
C ASP A 85 -11.12 8.23 -5.02
N TYR A 86 -10.03 8.86 -4.57
CA TYR A 86 -8.95 9.30 -5.43
C TYR A 86 -8.33 8.11 -6.20
N TYR A 87 -7.89 7.06 -5.50
CA TYR A 87 -7.28 5.90 -6.15
C TYR A 87 -8.26 5.13 -7.04
N ARG A 88 -9.56 5.12 -6.71
CA ARG A 88 -10.59 4.52 -7.56
C ARG A 88 -10.67 5.23 -8.90
N LYS A 89 -10.69 6.57 -8.91
CA LYS A 89 -10.68 7.37 -10.15
C LYS A 89 -9.43 7.10 -10.99
N GLN A 90 -8.25 7.04 -10.35
CA GLN A 90 -6.99 6.72 -11.05
C GLN A 90 -7.01 5.32 -11.67
N LYS A 91 -7.48 4.32 -10.92
CA LYS A 91 -7.65 2.96 -11.40
C LYS A 91 -8.60 2.90 -12.60
N ASP A 92 -9.77 3.53 -12.50
CA ASP A 92 -10.78 3.51 -13.56
C ASP A 92 -10.26 4.19 -14.84
N ALA A 93 -9.50 5.27 -14.72
CA ALA A 93 -8.84 5.92 -15.86
C ALA A 93 -7.80 5.01 -16.52
N LEU A 94 -6.95 4.34 -15.74
CA LEU A 94 -5.95 3.41 -16.26
C LEU A 94 -6.60 2.21 -16.97
N LEU A 95 -7.63 1.61 -16.36
CA LEU A 95 -8.34 0.48 -16.98
C LEU A 95 -9.00 0.88 -18.30
N LYS A 96 -9.64 2.06 -18.38
CA LYS A 96 -10.18 2.59 -19.64
C LYS A 96 -9.11 2.77 -20.71
N ALA A 97 -7.93 3.25 -20.33
CA ALA A 97 -6.81 3.38 -21.26
C ALA A 97 -6.28 2.02 -21.72
N ALA A 98 -6.19 1.04 -20.82
CA ALA A 98 -5.80 -0.33 -21.15
C ALA A 98 -6.82 -0.98 -22.10
N ASP A 99 -8.11 -0.87 -21.81
CA ASP A 99 -9.19 -1.38 -22.69
C ASP A 99 -9.09 -0.75 -24.09
N LYS A 100 -8.82 0.55 -24.17
CA LYS A 100 -8.70 1.26 -25.45
C LYS A 100 -7.48 0.83 -26.27
N TRP A 101 -6.32 0.66 -25.64
CA TRP A 101 -5.05 0.56 -26.36
C TRP A 101 -4.39 -0.83 -26.32
N LEU A 102 -4.75 -1.67 -25.36
CA LEU A 102 -4.08 -2.96 -25.12
C LEU A 102 -4.99 -4.17 -25.35
N SER A 103 -6.27 -3.95 -25.69
CA SER A 103 -7.20 -5.04 -26.03
C SER A 103 -6.64 -5.90 -27.17
N GLY A 104 -6.59 -7.21 -26.94
CA GLY A 104 -6.00 -8.19 -27.87
C GLY A 104 -4.48 -8.32 -27.78
N LEU A 105 -3.77 -7.33 -27.24
CA LEU A 105 -2.31 -7.33 -27.08
C LEU A 105 -1.85 -7.79 -25.69
N ALA A 106 -2.67 -7.56 -24.66
CA ALA A 106 -2.36 -7.92 -23.29
C ALA A 106 -3.61 -8.39 -22.52
N GLU A 107 -3.38 -8.92 -21.33
CA GLU A 107 -4.41 -9.34 -20.37
C GLU A 107 -4.11 -8.69 -19.02
N TRP A 108 -5.16 -8.27 -18.31
CA TRP A 108 -5.06 -7.71 -16.97
C TRP A 108 -6.31 -8.04 -16.17
N HIS A 109 -6.18 -7.94 -14.85
CA HIS A 109 -7.31 -8.03 -13.94
C HIS A 109 -7.55 -6.66 -13.29
N ALA A 110 -8.82 -6.27 -13.16
CA ALA A 110 -9.17 -5.05 -12.44
C ALA A 110 -8.77 -5.22 -10.95
N PRO A 111 -7.84 -4.38 -10.43
CA PRO A 111 -7.38 -4.54 -9.06
C PRO A 111 -8.51 -4.17 -8.08
N THR A 112 -8.60 -4.95 -7.01
CA THR A 112 -9.59 -4.75 -5.95
C THR A 112 -9.13 -3.73 -4.92
N ALA A 113 -7.82 -3.54 -4.76
CA ALA A 113 -7.20 -2.60 -3.83
C ALA A 113 -5.79 -2.17 -4.30
N GLY A 114 -5.22 -1.18 -3.63
CA GLY A 114 -3.87 -0.67 -3.91
C GLY A 114 -3.82 0.32 -5.07
N MET A 115 -2.66 0.41 -5.71
CA MET A 115 -2.34 1.43 -6.72
C MET A 115 -1.62 0.86 -7.95
N PHE A 116 -1.68 -0.45 -8.13
CA PHE A 116 -1.00 -1.13 -9.22
C PHE A 116 -2.00 -1.89 -10.09
N VAL A 117 -1.77 -1.87 -11.39
CA VAL A 117 -2.43 -2.74 -12.37
C VAL A 117 -1.35 -3.64 -12.94
N TRP A 118 -1.57 -4.95 -12.86
CA TRP A 118 -0.65 -5.94 -13.41
C TRP A 118 -1.11 -6.33 -14.81
N ILE A 119 -0.23 -6.16 -15.79
CA ILE A 119 -0.51 -6.39 -17.21
C ILE A 119 0.42 -7.48 -17.73
N LYS A 120 -0.17 -8.54 -18.30
CA LYS A 120 0.54 -9.63 -18.97
C LYS A 120 0.44 -9.45 -20.48
N ILE A 121 1.57 -9.17 -21.13
CA ILE A 121 1.63 -8.95 -22.58
C ILE A 121 1.63 -10.29 -23.32
N LYS A 122 0.82 -10.42 -24.37
CA LYS A 122 0.74 -11.65 -25.17
C LYS A 122 1.91 -11.74 -26.16
N GLY A 123 2.36 -12.97 -26.43
CA GLY A 123 3.37 -13.24 -27.45
C GLY A 123 4.80 -12.76 -27.11
N ILE A 124 5.03 -12.29 -25.89
CA ILE A 124 6.36 -11.86 -25.41
C ILE A 124 6.74 -12.71 -24.22
N SER A 125 7.90 -13.37 -24.30
CA SER A 125 8.45 -14.18 -23.22
C SER A 125 9.14 -13.35 -22.13
N ASP A 126 9.63 -12.17 -22.47
CA ASP A 126 10.34 -11.27 -21.56
C ASP A 126 9.98 -9.81 -21.81
N ALA A 127 9.18 -9.25 -20.92
CA ALA A 127 8.76 -7.85 -20.99
C ALA A 127 9.91 -6.87 -20.73
N LYS A 128 10.97 -7.30 -20.02
CA LYS A 128 12.11 -6.43 -19.70
C LYS A 128 12.80 -5.93 -20.97
N LYS A 129 13.10 -6.83 -21.91
CA LYS A 129 13.69 -6.47 -23.21
C LYS A 129 12.82 -5.52 -24.01
N LEU A 130 11.51 -5.72 -24.01
CA LEU A 130 10.58 -4.81 -24.69
C LEU A 130 10.70 -3.39 -24.12
N ILE A 131 10.62 -3.26 -22.79
CA ILE A 131 10.62 -1.96 -22.13
C ILE A 131 12.00 -1.30 -22.21
N GLU A 132 13.04 -1.97 -21.72
CA GLU A 132 14.35 -1.37 -21.56
C GLU A 132 15.09 -1.15 -22.89
N GLU A 133 14.85 -1.97 -23.91
CA GLU A 133 15.56 -1.83 -25.18
C GLU A 133 14.74 -1.13 -26.25
N LYS A 134 13.43 -1.40 -26.37
CA LYS A 134 12.63 -0.86 -27.49
C LYS A 134 11.85 0.39 -27.09
N ALA A 135 11.26 0.43 -25.90
CA ALA A 135 10.50 1.60 -25.45
C ALA A 135 11.44 2.77 -25.13
N ILE A 136 12.48 2.53 -24.30
CA ILE A 136 13.47 3.55 -23.94
C ILE A 136 14.16 4.14 -25.19
N LYS A 137 14.58 3.30 -26.16
CA LYS A 137 15.19 3.80 -27.41
C LYS A 137 14.26 4.66 -28.26
N LYS A 138 12.95 4.49 -28.11
CA LYS A 138 11.94 5.29 -28.80
C LYS A 138 11.50 6.52 -27.99
N GLU A 139 12.10 6.75 -26.82
CA GLU A 139 11.70 7.79 -25.86
C GLU A 139 10.22 7.72 -25.47
N VAL A 140 9.68 6.49 -25.39
CA VAL A 140 8.30 6.19 -24.94
C VAL A 140 8.32 5.41 -23.64
#